data_AF-A0A800F655-F1
#
_entry.id   AF-A0A800F655-F1
#
_cell.length_a   1.000
_cell.length_b   1.000
_cell.length_c   1.000
_cell.angle_alpha   90.00
_cell.angle_beta   90.00
_cell.angle_gamma   90.00
#
_symmetry.space_group_name_H-M   'P 1'
#
loop_
_entity.id
_entity.type
_entity.pdbx_description
1 polymer ?
#
loop_
_entity_poly.entity_id
_entity_poly.type
_entity_poly.pdbx_seq_one_letter_code
_entity_poly.pdbx_strand_id
1 'polypeptide(L)'
;MRLNRRNSLAAIIAALALSLLPTSLSATWSIIAVDTRSGLVVISSATCVSAASLRGRGGLMSIQAIVVPGIGVAAAQAGVDGTRANQTLIFEQIKNGTDPDAILRMLSEDPSFQRRQFGIVDLQGRMVGFSGEQNGYSALAVQSEVRGEGIFFAIQGNILESDAVVLDAVDAFLAAEGTVVDRVMAAMEAADRAGGDSRCNCRTEPTPETDIRCGHKTAHVAYIAAAKADDPMGEAHSSGEYSLFIDVDDENTQADENSNPVATLRMRFDAWKATGGLDALGLGTGPP
;
A
#
# COMPACT_ATOMS: atom_id res chain seq x y z
N MET A 1 -1.53 -41.66 44.52
CA MET A 1 -1.83 -40.66 43.47
C MET A 1 -0.72 -39.60 43.43
N ARG A 2 0.36 -39.84 42.67
CA ARG A 2 1.37 -38.81 42.36
C ARG A 2 1.15 -38.39 40.90
N LEU A 3 0.23 -37.45 40.68
CA LEU A 3 -0.03 -36.93 39.35
C LEU A 3 1.11 -35.95 38.98
N ASN A 4 2.07 -36.48 38.23
CA ASN A 4 2.72 -35.87 37.07
C ASN A 4 2.97 -34.34 37.03
N ARG A 5 3.56 -33.76 38.08
CA ARG A 5 3.98 -32.33 38.11
C ARG A 5 4.93 -31.92 36.96
N ARG A 6 5.68 -32.87 36.38
CA ARG A 6 6.60 -32.62 35.26
C ARG A 6 5.88 -32.33 33.94
N ASN A 7 4.72 -32.96 33.69
CA ASN A 7 3.97 -32.74 32.46
C ASN A 7 3.22 -31.40 32.46
N SER A 8 2.86 -30.89 33.64
CA SER A 8 2.20 -29.58 33.78
C SER A 8 3.14 -28.40 33.51
N LEU A 9 4.41 -28.47 33.94
CA LEU A 9 5.39 -27.43 33.60
C LEU A 9 5.76 -27.42 32.12
N ALA A 10 5.91 -28.59 31.50
CA ALA A 10 6.20 -28.70 30.07
C ALA A 10 5.06 -28.15 29.19
N ALA A 11 3.80 -28.40 29.58
CA ALA A 11 2.63 -27.86 28.90
C ALA A 11 2.50 -26.33 29.04
N ILE A 12 2.85 -25.77 30.20
CA ILE A 12 2.84 -24.31 30.43
C ILE A 12 3.97 -23.62 29.65
N ILE A 13 5.17 -24.22 29.58
CA ILE A 13 6.29 -23.69 28.79
C ILE A 13 5.99 -23.76 27.28
N ALA A 14 5.37 -24.84 26.80
CA ALA A 14 4.93 -24.94 25.41
C ALA A 14 3.83 -23.93 25.07
N ALA A 15 2.89 -23.67 25.97
CA ALA A 15 1.85 -22.65 25.79
C ALA A 15 2.42 -21.21 25.82
N LEU A 16 3.41 -20.92 26.69
CA LEU A 16 4.10 -19.62 26.70
C LEU A 16 5.03 -19.42 25.48
N ALA A 17 5.63 -20.49 24.96
CA ALA A 17 6.45 -20.43 23.75
C ALA A 17 5.60 -20.23 22.48
N LEU A 18 4.37 -20.74 22.45
CA LEU A 18 3.44 -20.54 21.33
C LEU A 18 2.86 -19.11 21.29
N SER A 19 2.82 -18.40 22.41
CA SER A 19 2.42 -16.98 22.48
C SER A 19 3.53 -15.98 22.13
N LEU A 20 4.75 -16.46 21.86
CA LEU A 20 5.92 -15.65 21.48
C LEU A 20 6.29 -15.84 20.01
N LEU A 21 5.36 -16.25 19.16
CA LEU A 21 5.56 -16.09 17.72
C LEU A 21 5.63 -14.58 17.45
N PRO A 22 6.76 -14.05 16.93
CA PRO A 22 6.83 -12.66 16.57
C PRO A 22 5.72 -12.40 15.56
N THR A 23 4.75 -11.56 15.93
CA THR A 23 3.88 -10.96 14.91
C THR A 23 4.83 -10.18 14.03
N SER A 24 5.15 -10.69 12.84
CA SER A 24 6.04 -10.00 11.91
C SER A 24 5.45 -8.63 11.67
N LEU A 25 6.03 -7.64 12.33
CA LEU A 25 5.68 -6.24 12.17
C LEU A 25 6.06 -5.90 10.74
N SER A 26 5.04 -5.79 9.89
CA SER A 26 5.17 -5.55 8.46
C SER A 26 5.08 -4.06 8.20
N ALA A 27 6.22 -3.38 8.07
CA ALA A 27 6.27 -2.05 7.48
C ALA A 27 5.69 -2.07 6.07
N THR A 28 4.99 -1.00 5.76
CA THR A 28 4.40 -0.74 4.46
C THR A 28 4.26 0.76 4.37
N TRP A 29 4.53 1.32 3.19
CA TRP A 29 4.06 2.66 2.86
C TRP A 29 3.17 2.59 1.63
N SER A 30 2.20 3.49 1.60
CA SER A 30 1.20 3.53 0.57
C SER A 30 0.81 4.97 0.26
N ILE A 31 0.51 5.20 -1.01
CA ILE A 31 0.01 6.46 -1.55
C ILE A 31 -1.29 6.10 -2.26
N ILE A 32 -2.39 6.72 -1.83
CA ILE A 32 -3.68 6.65 -2.50
C ILE A 32 -4.09 8.03 -2.96
N ALA A 33 -4.69 8.11 -4.13
CA ALA A 33 -5.16 9.37 -4.69
C ALA A 33 -6.38 9.16 -5.56
N VAL A 34 -7.18 10.20 -5.69
CA VAL A 34 -8.30 10.26 -6.63
C VAL A 34 -8.19 11.53 -7.45
N ASP A 35 -8.73 11.50 -8.67
CA ASP A 35 -8.93 12.68 -9.50
C ASP A 35 -10.42 12.79 -9.82
N THR A 36 -11.08 13.78 -9.21
CA THR A 36 -12.53 13.99 -9.34
C THR A 36 -12.95 14.47 -10.72
N ARG A 37 -12.00 14.94 -11.56
CA ARG A 37 -12.30 15.38 -12.93
C ARG A 37 -12.36 14.21 -13.90
N SER A 38 -11.46 13.24 -13.74
CA SER A 38 -11.42 12.03 -14.58
C SER A 38 -12.21 10.85 -13.99
N GLY A 39 -12.49 10.87 -12.69
CA GLY A 39 -13.11 9.74 -11.99
C GLY A 39 -12.12 8.62 -11.65
N LEU A 40 -10.81 8.86 -11.82
CA LEU A 40 -9.78 7.88 -11.54
C LEU A 40 -9.51 7.76 -10.05
N VAL A 41 -9.27 6.52 -9.62
CA VAL A 41 -8.75 6.19 -8.30
C VAL A 41 -7.44 5.44 -8.46
N VAL A 42 -6.45 5.76 -7.62
CA VAL A 42 -5.08 5.25 -7.73
C VAL A 42 -4.59 4.80 -6.37
N ILE A 43 -3.88 3.68 -6.34
CA ILE A 43 -3.12 3.21 -5.18
C ILE A 43 -1.76 2.69 -5.62
N SER A 44 -0.73 3.06 -4.87
CA SER A 44 0.60 2.49 -5.01
C SER A 44 1.18 2.20 -3.63
N SER A 45 1.94 1.11 -3.48
CA SER A 45 2.48 0.72 -2.17
C SER A 45 3.71 -0.15 -2.31
N ALA A 46 4.51 -0.18 -1.25
CA ALA A 46 5.68 -1.05 -1.15
C ALA A 46 5.92 -1.53 0.28
N THR A 47 6.60 -2.69 0.41
CA THR A 47 6.86 -3.34 1.68
C THR A 47 8.14 -4.18 1.66
N CYS A 48 8.79 -4.30 2.82
CA CYS A 48 9.82 -5.30 3.09
C CYS A 48 9.27 -6.69 3.49
N VAL A 49 8.03 -7.03 3.11
CA VAL A 49 7.57 -8.41 3.13
C VAL A 49 7.80 -9.03 1.76
N SER A 50 8.47 -10.19 1.72
CA SER A 50 8.80 -10.86 0.47
C SER A 50 7.57 -11.37 -0.29
N ALA A 51 7.73 -11.52 -1.61
CA ALA A 51 6.77 -12.15 -2.50
C ALA A 51 6.34 -13.53 -1.97
N ALA A 52 7.32 -14.37 -1.60
CA ALA A 52 7.07 -15.69 -1.01
C ALA A 52 6.13 -15.63 0.21
N SER A 53 6.28 -14.62 1.08
CA SER A 53 5.45 -14.44 2.29
C SER A 53 4.05 -13.89 2.00
N LEU A 54 3.84 -13.34 0.81
CA LEU A 54 2.56 -12.79 0.35
C LEU A 54 1.84 -13.71 -0.63
N ARG A 55 2.53 -14.69 -1.23
CA ARG A 55 1.98 -15.59 -2.26
C ARG A 55 0.69 -16.27 -1.84
N GLY A 56 0.66 -16.85 -0.64
CA GLY A 56 -0.55 -17.50 -0.08
C GLY A 56 -1.68 -16.53 0.30
N ARG A 57 -1.45 -15.22 0.21
CA ARG A 57 -2.42 -14.15 0.52
C ARG A 57 -2.82 -13.33 -0.70
N GLY A 58 -2.34 -13.69 -1.89
CA GLY A 58 -2.65 -13.00 -3.15
C GLY A 58 -1.83 -11.74 -3.41
N GLY A 59 -0.64 -11.61 -2.81
CA GLY A 59 0.25 -10.46 -3.01
C GLY A 59 -0.07 -9.26 -2.11
N LEU A 60 0.74 -8.19 -2.24
CA LEU A 60 0.61 -6.98 -1.41
C LEU A 60 -0.74 -6.28 -1.64
N MET A 61 -1.14 -6.12 -2.90
CA MET A 61 -2.40 -5.45 -3.23
C MET A 61 -3.59 -6.12 -2.54
N SER A 62 -3.70 -7.45 -2.68
CA SER A 62 -4.78 -8.22 -2.04
C SER A 62 -4.85 -8.01 -0.53
N ILE A 63 -3.73 -7.83 0.18
CA ILE A 63 -3.75 -7.70 1.64
C ILE A 63 -4.20 -6.33 2.16
N GLN A 64 -4.00 -5.27 1.38
CA GLN A 64 -4.11 -3.91 1.90
C GLN A 64 -4.90 -2.92 1.04
N ALA A 65 -4.99 -3.13 -0.28
CA ALA A 65 -5.66 -2.18 -1.15
C ALA A 65 -7.17 -2.38 -1.09
N ILE A 66 -7.94 -1.30 -1.05
CA ILE A 66 -9.37 -1.32 -1.29
C ILE A 66 -9.63 -0.37 -2.45
N VAL A 67 -10.05 -0.91 -3.59
CA VAL A 67 -10.28 -0.13 -4.81
C VAL A 67 -11.76 -0.25 -5.16
N VAL A 68 -12.45 0.89 -5.23
CA VAL A 68 -13.85 0.97 -5.63
C VAL A 68 -13.93 1.89 -6.85
N PRO A 69 -13.83 1.31 -8.08
CA PRO A 69 -13.93 2.03 -9.35
C PRO A 69 -15.05 3.06 -9.34
N GLY A 70 -14.73 4.31 -9.66
CA GLY A 70 -15.71 5.40 -9.77
C GLY A 70 -16.29 5.90 -8.46
N ILE A 71 -15.76 5.45 -7.31
CA ILE A 71 -16.23 5.92 -5.99
C ILE A 71 -15.08 6.35 -5.09
N GLY A 72 -14.09 5.50 -4.85
CA GLY A 72 -13.00 5.81 -3.92
C GLY A 72 -11.96 4.72 -3.77
N VAL A 73 -10.95 4.99 -2.96
CA VAL A 73 -9.81 4.11 -2.71
C VAL A 73 -9.38 4.20 -1.26
N ALA A 74 -8.88 3.09 -0.72
CA ALA A 74 -8.32 3.05 0.61
C ALA A 74 -7.13 2.09 0.70
N ALA A 75 -6.32 2.31 1.73
CA ALA A 75 -5.24 1.42 2.15
C ALA A 75 -5.48 1.01 3.60
N ALA A 76 -5.51 -0.29 3.87
CA ALA A 76 -5.61 -0.88 5.20
C ALA A 76 -4.35 -1.71 5.48
N GLN A 77 -3.45 -1.14 6.29
CA GLN A 77 -2.12 -1.69 6.57
C GLN A 77 -1.80 -1.65 8.07
N ALA A 78 -0.57 -2.00 8.45
CA ALA A 78 -0.10 -2.18 9.82
C ALA A 78 -0.91 -3.23 10.61
N GLY A 79 -0.21 -4.26 11.10
CA GLY A 79 -0.85 -5.35 11.85
C GLY A 79 -2.07 -5.93 11.17
N VAL A 80 -2.09 -6.08 9.84
CA VAL A 80 -3.27 -6.35 8.98
C VAL A 80 -4.26 -7.37 9.55
N ASP A 81 -5.56 -7.09 9.39
CA ASP A 81 -6.63 -8.02 9.75
C ASP A 81 -6.63 -9.25 8.83
N GLY A 82 -6.23 -10.40 9.39
CA GLY A 82 -6.18 -11.67 8.67
C GLY A 82 -7.56 -12.22 8.27
N THR A 83 -8.64 -11.77 8.92
CA THR A 83 -10.01 -12.17 8.58
C THR A 83 -10.59 -11.39 7.40
N ARG A 84 -9.94 -10.28 7.04
CA ARG A 84 -10.37 -9.31 6.03
C ARG A 84 -11.63 -8.51 6.37
N ALA A 85 -12.11 -8.56 7.61
CA ALA A 85 -13.33 -7.87 8.03
C ALA A 85 -13.21 -6.35 7.85
N ASN A 86 -12.06 -5.75 8.21
CA ASN A 86 -11.84 -4.31 8.02
C ASN A 86 -11.84 -3.92 6.53
N GLN A 87 -11.17 -4.69 5.67
CA GLN A 87 -11.12 -4.42 4.23
C GLN A 87 -12.50 -4.55 3.59
N THR A 88 -13.26 -5.59 3.94
CA THR A 88 -14.64 -5.78 3.49
C THR A 88 -15.54 -4.65 3.97
N LEU A 89 -15.43 -4.23 5.23
CA LEU A 89 -16.20 -3.11 5.77
C LEU A 89 -15.90 -1.81 5.00
N ILE A 90 -14.62 -1.49 4.78
CA ILE A 90 -14.24 -0.30 4.01
C ILE A 90 -14.82 -0.36 2.59
N PHE A 91 -14.66 -1.49 1.91
CA PHE A 91 -15.15 -1.69 0.54
C PHE A 91 -16.67 -1.46 0.43
N GLU A 92 -17.46 -2.14 1.28
CA GLU A 92 -18.91 -2.01 1.27
C GLU A 92 -19.36 -0.59 1.66
N GLN A 93 -18.70 0.05 2.62
CA GLN A 93 -19.08 1.39 3.04
C GLN A 93 -18.72 2.48 2.02
N ILE A 94 -17.56 2.36 1.34
CA ILE A 94 -17.21 3.24 0.21
C ILE A 94 -18.26 3.06 -0.89
N LYS A 95 -18.59 1.82 -1.26
CA LYS A 95 -19.62 1.52 -2.27
C LYS A 95 -21.00 2.11 -1.94
N ASN A 96 -21.35 2.16 -0.65
CA ASN A 96 -22.58 2.79 -0.15
C ASN A 96 -22.51 4.34 -0.10
N GLY A 97 -21.38 4.95 -0.47
CA GLY A 97 -21.16 6.40 -0.41
C GLY A 97 -20.95 6.95 1.01
N THR A 98 -20.69 6.08 1.97
CA THR A 98 -20.49 6.44 3.38
C THR A 98 -19.32 7.40 3.53
N ASP A 99 -19.48 8.39 4.38
CA ASP A 99 -18.42 9.36 4.67
C ASP A 99 -17.18 8.68 5.27
N PRO A 100 -15.95 8.95 4.78
CA PRO A 100 -14.73 8.34 5.29
C PRO A 100 -14.57 8.43 6.81
N ASP A 101 -14.93 9.55 7.45
CA ASP A 101 -14.86 9.67 8.92
C ASP A 101 -15.84 8.72 9.62
N ALA A 102 -17.01 8.45 9.01
CA ALA A 102 -17.95 7.47 9.53
C ALA A 102 -17.42 6.04 9.39
N ILE A 103 -16.75 5.73 8.28
CA ILE A 103 -16.07 4.44 8.09
C ILE A 103 -15.00 4.25 9.17
N LEU A 104 -14.18 5.28 9.45
CA LEU A 104 -13.17 5.20 10.50
C LEU A 104 -13.78 4.98 11.88
N ARG A 105 -14.92 5.61 12.19
CA ARG A 105 -15.65 5.36 13.45
C ARG A 105 -16.11 3.90 13.56
N MET A 106 -16.60 3.30 12.49
CA MET A 106 -16.95 1.86 12.49
C MET A 106 -15.71 0.98 12.70
N LEU A 107 -14.60 1.30 12.03
CA LEU A 107 -13.33 0.58 12.19
C LEU A 107 -12.77 0.65 13.62
N SER A 108 -13.13 1.67 14.40
CA SER A 108 -12.70 1.81 15.79
C SER A 108 -13.25 0.72 16.72
N GLU A 109 -14.24 -0.05 16.28
CA GLU A 109 -14.77 -1.22 16.99
C GLU A 109 -13.83 -2.44 16.93
N ASP A 110 -12.86 -2.45 16.01
CA ASP A 110 -11.82 -3.48 15.97
C ASP A 110 -11.01 -3.47 17.28
N PRO A 111 -10.99 -4.57 18.06
CA PRO A 111 -10.22 -4.64 19.31
C PRO A 111 -8.72 -4.39 19.11
N SER A 112 -8.21 -4.58 17.89
CA SER A 112 -6.83 -4.31 17.50
C SER A 112 -6.66 -2.97 16.78
N PHE A 113 -7.64 -2.05 16.84
CA PHE A 113 -7.63 -0.76 16.13
C PHE A 113 -6.30 -0.01 16.27
N GLN A 114 -5.73 0.04 17.48
CA GLN A 114 -4.45 0.71 17.74
C GLN A 114 -3.22 0.06 17.08
N ARG A 115 -3.37 -1.12 16.49
CA ARG A 115 -2.35 -1.81 15.68
C ARG A 115 -2.62 -1.70 14.18
N ARG A 116 -3.60 -0.88 13.76
CA ARG A 116 -4.00 -0.69 12.36
C ARG A 116 -3.61 0.68 11.86
N GLN A 117 -3.50 0.78 10.55
CA GLN A 117 -3.32 2.02 9.83
C GLN A 117 -4.29 2.05 8.64
N PHE A 118 -5.02 3.14 8.51
CA PHE A 118 -6.01 3.33 7.45
C PHE A 118 -5.78 4.66 6.74
N GLY A 119 -5.91 4.67 5.42
CA GLY A 119 -6.13 5.87 4.62
C GLY A 119 -7.34 5.62 3.71
N ILE A 120 -8.25 6.58 3.61
CA ILE A 120 -9.43 6.49 2.75
C ILE A 120 -9.59 7.84 2.04
N VAL A 121 -9.78 7.80 0.72
CA VAL A 121 -10.07 8.97 -0.12
C VAL A 121 -11.17 8.62 -1.10
N ASP A 122 -12.15 9.49 -1.29
CA ASP A 122 -13.22 9.28 -2.28
C ASP A 122 -13.31 10.41 -3.31
N LEU A 123 -14.03 10.14 -4.40
CA LEU A 123 -14.22 11.08 -5.51
C LEU A 123 -15.15 12.25 -5.18
N GLN A 124 -15.65 12.35 -3.94
CA GLN A 124 -16.31 13.56 -3.43
C GLN A 124 -15.30 14.51 -2.77
N GLY A 125 -14.01 14.14 -2.75
CA GLY A 125 -12.93 14.91 -2.13
C GLY A 125 -12.87 14.74 -0.61
N ARG A 126 -13.54 13.72 -0.06
CA ARG A 126 -13.52 13.42 1.37
C ARG A 126 -12.37 12.47 1.66
N MET A 127 -11.70 12.66 2.78
CA MET A 127 -10.52 11.90 3.14
C MET A 127 -10.38 11.75 4.65
N VAL A 128 -9.88 10.60 5.09
CA VAL A 128 -9.50 10.36 6.48
C VAL A 128 -8.25 9.49 6.53
N GLY A 129 -7.42 9.72 7.55
CA GLY A 129 -6.30 8.87 7.90
C GLY A 129 -6.31 8.51 9.37
N PHE A 130 -5.78 7.34 9.68
CA PHE A 130 -5.56 6.89 11.04
C PHE A 130 -4.29 6.07 11.12
N SER A 131 -3.47 6.35 12.13
CA SER A 131 -2.32 5.52 12.51
C SER A 131 -2.41 5.23 14.00
N GLY A 132 -2.68 3.97 14.34
CA GLY A 132 -2.71 3.53 15.73
C GLY A 132 -1.35 3.64 16.41
N GLU A 133 -1.37 3.85 17.72
CA GLU A 133 -0.17 4.07 18.55
C GLU A 133 0.78 2.87 18.59
N GLN A 134 0.32 1.68 18.18
CA GLN A 134 1.09 0.43 18.20
C GLN A 134 1.59 0.01 16.81
N ASN A 135 1.59 0.93 15.83
CA ASN A 135 2.08 0.67 14.47
C ASN A 135 3.61 0.64 14.35
N GLY A 136 4.33 0.85 15.46
CA GLY A 136 5.79 0.89 15.48
C GLY A 136 6.33 2.31 15.39
N TYR A 137 7.64 2.42 15.19
CA TYR A 137 8.29 3.73 15.04
C TYR A 137 8.03 4.31 13.66
N SER A 138 8.12 5.64 13.56
CA SER A 138 7.94 6.39 12.31
C SER A 138 6.68 5.95 11.55
N ALA A 139 5.53 6.12 12.22
CA ALA A 139 4.22 5.79 11.67
C ALA A 139 3.41 7.07 11.48
N LEU A 140 3.31 7.52 10.24
CA LEU A 140 2.66 8.78 9.86
C LEU A 140 1.57 8.53 8.82
N ALA A 141 0.54 9.38 8.84
CA ALA A 141 -0.47 9.47 7.81
C ALA A 141 -0.75 10.96 7.54
N VAL A 142 -0.74 11.36 6.27
CA VAL A 142 -1.00 12.72 5.81
C VAL A 142 -2.06 12.67 4.72
N GLN A 143 -3.12 13.47 4.88
CA GLN A 143 -4.19 13.66 3.91
C GLN A 143 -4.16 15.10 3.42
N SER A 144 -4.28 15.31 2.12
CA SER A 144 -4.29 16.65 1.52
C SER A 144 -4.87 16.62 0.11
N GLU A 145 -4.85 17.78 -0.53
CA GLU A 145 -5.32 17.99 -1.89
C GLU A 145 -4.27 18.75 -2.71
N VAL A 146 -4.33 18.58 -4.03
CA VAL A 146 -3.72 19.50 -4.98
C VAL A 146 -4.75 20.59 -5.27
N ARG A 147 -4.57 21.74 -4.63
CA ARG A 147 -5.54 22.85 -4.66
C ARG A 147 -5.90 23.26 -6.08
N GLY A 148 -7.21 23.28 -6.37
CA GLY A 148 -7.73 23.71 -7.66
C GLY A 148 -7.63 22.66 -8.78
N GLU A 149 -7.06 21.49 -8.52
CA GLU A 149 -6.93 20.42 -9.52
C GLU A 149 -7.92 19.26 -9.31
N GLY A 150 -8.74 19.28 -8.25
CA GLY A 150 -9.67 18.18 -7.97
C GLY A 150 -8.97 16.85 -7.68
N ILE A 151 -7.73 16.91 -7.20
CA ILE A 151 -6.95 15.73 -6.81
C ILE A 151 -6.83 15.71 -5.29
N PHE A 152 -7.27 14.61 -4.69
CA PHE A 152 -7.23 14.38 -3.25
C PHE A 152 -6.42 13.12 -2.97
N PHE A 153 -5.66 13.10 -1.87
CA PHE A 153 -4.76 12.00 -1.60
C PHE A 153 -4.55 11.75 -0.11
N ALA A 154 -4.10 10.53 0.19
CA ALA A 154 -3.60 10.13 1.49
C ALA A 154 -2.29 9.34 1.32
N ILE A 155 -1.27 9.72 2.09
CA ILE A 155 0.04 9.06 2.11
C ILE A 155 0.30 8.63 3.54
N GLN A 156 0.62 7.35 3.72
CA GLN A 156 0.84 6.78 5.03
C GLN A 156 1.92 5.71 5.01
N GLY A 157 2.55 5.50 6.16
CA GLY A 157 3.47 4.40 6.35
C GLY A 157 3.72 4.10 7.83
N ASN A 158 4.31 2.93 8.09
CA ASN A 158 4.66 2.47 9.43
C ASN A 158 6.00 1.72 9.39
N ILE A 159 6.78 1.78 10.46
CA ILE A 159 8.12 1.18 10.57
C ILE A 159 9.02 1.67 9.41
N LEU A 160 8.95 2.98 9.17
CA LEU A 160 9.73 3.65 8.13
C LEU A 160 11.12 4.00 8.64
N GLU A 161 12.06 4.25 7.73
CA GLU A 161 13.41 4.73 8.09
C GLU A 161 13.33 6.05 8.88
N SER A 162 12.45 6.95 8.46
CA SER A 162 12.12 8.17 9.19
C SER A 162 10.82 8.79 8.67
N ASP A 163 10.32 9.81 9.37
CA ASP A 163 9.09 10.51 8.96
C ASP A 163 9.26 11.24 7.61
N ALA A 164 10.51 11.50 7.20
CA ALA A 164 10.84 12.03 5.88
C ALA A 164 10.30 11.16 4.74
N VAL A 165 10.13 9.84 4.95
CA VAL A 165 9.54 8.95 3.94
C VAL A 165 8.14 9.39 3.53
N VAL A 166 7.31 9.80 4.48
CA VAL A 166 5.95 10.30 4.17
C VAL A 166 6.01 11.78 3.78
N LEU A 167 6.80 12.60 4.46
CA LEU A 167 6.84 14.04 4.21
C LEU A 167 7.42 14.37 2.82
N ASP A 168 8.51 13.73 2.42
CA ASP A 168 9.12 13.93 1.10
C ASP A 168 8.21 13.38 -0.02
N ALA A 169 7.45 12.32 0.25
CA ALA A 169 6.44 11.80 -0.67
C ALA A 169 5.28 12.78 -0.86
N VAL A 170 4.82 13.44 0.20
CA VAL A 170 3.81 14.51 0.13
C VAL A 170 4.35 15.68 -0.71
N ASP A 171 5.58 16.14 -0.43
CA ASP A 171 6.19 17.24 -1.16
C ASP A 171 6.36 16.91 -2.65
N ALA A 172 6.81 15.69 -2.97
CA ALA A 172 6.94 15.23 -4.34
C ALA A 172 5.57 15.08 -5.04
N PHE A 173 4.53 14.61 -4.35
CA PHE A 173 3.18 14.51 -4.91
C PHE A 173 2.64 15.89 -5.30
N LEU A 174 2.82 16.87 -4.41
CA LEU A 174 2.36 18.25 -4.60
C LEU A 174 3.16 18.96 -5.70
N ALA A 175 4.48 18.74 -5.76
CA ALA A 175 5.37 19.40 -6.72
C ALA A 175 5.35 18.77 -8.12
N ALA A 176 4.99 17.49 -8.24
CA ALA A 176 4.93 16.82 -9.53
C ALA A 176 3.87 17.45 -10.46
N GLU A 177 4.15 17.45 -11.76
CA GLU A 177 3.20 17.85 -12.79
C GLU A 177 2.64 16.61 -13.53
N GLY A 178 1.58 16.81 -14.31
CA GLY A 178 0.97 15.74 -15.10
C GLY A 178 -0.24 15.12 -14.42
N THR A 179 -0.44 13.83 -14.65
CA THR A 179 -1.65 13.11 -14.22
C THR A 179 -1.56 12.65 -12.76
N VAL A 180 -2.69 12.24 -12.17
CA VAL A 180 -2.70 11.69 -10.80
C VAL A 180 -1.78 10.47 -10.66
N VAL A 181 -1.66 9.60 -11.68
CA VAL A 181 -0.73 8.46 -11.65
C VAL A 181 0.75 8.89 -11.70
N ASP A 182 1.06 10.01 -12.37
CA ASP A 182 2.41 10.59 -12.37
C ASP A 182 2.80 11.11 -10.98
N ARG A 183 1.86 11.81 -10.32
CA ARG A 183 2.06 12.31 -8.95
C ARG A 183 2.24 11.16 -7.96
N VAL A 184 1.45 10.08 -8.08
CA VAL A 184 1.60 8.87 -7.25
C VAL A 184 2.97 8.22 -7.47
N MET A 185 3.42 8.09 -8.73
CA MET A 185 4.74 7.51 -9.02
C MET A 185 5.87 8.39 -8.47
N ALA A 186 5.79 9.72 -8.63
CA ALA A 186 6.78 10.66 -8.09
C ALA A 186 6.88 10.58 -6.55
N ALA A 187 5.73 10.44 -5.88
CA ALA A 187 5.66 10.24 -4.43
C ALA A 187 6.29 8.91 -3.99
N MET A 188 6.08 7.83 -4.74
CA MET A 188 6.72 6.53 -4.46
C MET A 188 8.25 6.63 -4.56
N GLU A 189 8.77 7.31 -5.59
CA GLU A 189 10.21 7.50 -5.76
C GLU A 189 10.81 8.36 -4.64
N ALA A 190 10.08 9.38 -4.15
CA ALA A 190 10.52 10.20 -3.04
C ALA A 190 10.53 9.43 -1.72
N ALA A 191 9.47 8.65 -1.43
CA ALA A 191 9.42 7.76 -0.28
C ALA A 191 10.60 6.77 -0.27
N ASP A 192 10.90 6.16 -1.43
CA ASP A 192 12.04 5.27 -1.59
C ASP A 192 13.36 6.00 -1.32
N ARG A 193 13.61 7.15 -1.94
CA ARG A 193 14.85 7.93 -1.72
C ARG A 193 15.05 8.35 -0.26
N ALA A 194 13.98 8.57 0.49
CA ALA A 194 14.01 8.90 1.90
C ALA A 194 14.23 7.68 2.83
N GLY A 195 14.32 6.48 2.26
CA GLY A 195 14.68 5.23 2.96
C GLY A 195 13.58 4.18 3.05
N GLY A 196 12.34 4.51 2.68
CA GLY A 196 11.21 3.58 2.68
C GLY A 196 11.04 2.79 3.99
N ASP A 197 10.89 1.48 3.86
CA ASP A 197 10.80 0.53 4.99
C ASP A 197 12.19 0.20 5.52
N SER A 198 12.43 0.60 6.77
CA SER A 198 13.73 0.52 7.47
C SER A 198 14.31 -0.89 7.60
N ARG A 199 13.50 -1.92 7.39
CA ARG A 199 13.93 -3.32 7.48
C ARG A 199 14.67 -3.76 6.22
N CYS A 200 14.42 -3.08 5.10
CA CYS A 200 14.96 -3.43 3.80
C CYS A 200 16.18 -2.59 3.45
N ASN A 201 17.22 -3.30 3.00
CA ASN A 201 18.40 -2.73 2.38
C ASN A 201 19.02 -3.79 1.46
N CYS A 202 20.08 -3.45 0.74
CA CYS A 202 20.77 -4.37 -0.18
C CYS A 202 21.48 -5.56 0.49
N ARG A 203 21.42 -5.69 1.82
CA ARG A 203 21.91 -6.85 2.57
C ARG A 203 20.76 -7.70 3.13
N THR A 204 19.52 -7.25 3.03
CA THR A 204 18.34 -7.97 3.50
C THR A 204 17.81 -8.87 2.38
N GLU A 205 17.76 -10.17 2.63
CA GLU A 205 17.13 -11.15 1.73
C GLU A 205 15.60 -11.12 1.84
N PRO A 206 14.87 -11.39 0.74
CA PRO A 206 15.37 -11.77 -0.58
C PRO A 206 15.87 -10.59 -1.42
N THR A 207 16.96 -10.79 -2.15
CA THR A 207 17.39 -9.87 -3.23
C THR A 207 17.25 -10.59 -4.57
N PRO A 208 16.48 -10.04 -5.54
CA PRO A 208 16.36 -10.67 -6.85
C PRO A 208 17.72 -10.80 -7.55
N GLU A 209 17.87 -11.85 -8.35
CA GLU A 209 19.08 -12.12 -9.14
C GLU A 209 19.14 -11.18 -10.34
N THR A 210 19.79 -10.03 -10.17
CA THR A 210 19.96 -9.01 -11.22
C THR A 210 21.43 -8.88 -11.63
N ASP A 211 21.68 -8.61 -12.91
CA ASP A 211 23.02 -8.25 -13.43
C ASP A 211 23.47 -6.89 -12.87
N ILE A 212 22.52 -6.04 -12.51
CA ILE A 212 22.74 -4.77 -11.84
C ILE A 212 22.95 -5.02 -10.35
N ARG A 213 24.08 -4.57 -9.80
CA ARG A 213 24.33 -4.66 -8.36
C ARG A 213 23.34 -3.79 -7.57
N CYS A 214 22.73 -4.36 -6.53
CA CYS A 214 21.91 -3.60 -5.58
C CYS A 214 22.75 -2.48 -4.93
N GLY A 215 22.43 -1.22 -5.27
CA GLY A 215 23.03 -0.02 -4.66
C GLY A 215 22.16 0.61 -3.57
N HIS A 216 20.83 0.51 -3.74
CA HIS A 216 19.80 1.01 -2.84
C HIS A 216 18.60 0.06 -2.94
N LYS A 217 17.91 -0.23 -1.83
CA LYS A 217 16.68 -1.05 -1.81
C LYS A 217 15.94 -0.76 -0.53
N THR A 218 14.65 -0.48 -0.60
CA THR A 218 13.83 -0.17 0.59
C THR A 218 12.59 -1.05 0.70
N ALA A 219 12.40 -2.00 -0.23
CA ALA A 219 11.30 -2.96 -0.23
C ALA A 219 11.71 -4.26 -0.93
N HIS A 220 10.88 -5.30 -0.78
CA HIS A 220 10.89 -6.51 -1.59
C HIS A 220 9.77 -6.54 -2.62
N VAL A 221 8.66 -5.85 -2.35
CA VAL A 221 7.48 -5.80 -3.21
C VAL A 221 7.04 -4.36 -3.35
N ALA A 222 6.71 -3.94 -4.56
CA ALA A 222 6.06 -2.67 -4.87
C ALA A 222 5.02 -2.86 -5.99
N TYR A 223 3.97 -2.05 -6.01
CA TYR A 223 3.03 -2.03 -7.14
C TYR A 223 2.37 -0.67 -7.28
N ILE A 224 1.83 -0.38 -8.47
CA ILE A 224 0.86 0.68 -8.72
C ILE A 224 -0.37 0.12 -9.41
N ALA A 225 -1.56 0.57 -9.01
CA ALA A 225 -2.83 0.26 -9.65
C ALA A 225 -3.65 1.55 -9.84
N ALA A 226 -4.36 1.66 -10.95
CA ALA A 226 -5.37 2.70 -11.15
C ALA A 226 -6.61 2.14 -11.83
N ALA A 227 -7.77 2.56 -11.35
CA ALA A 227 -9.06 2.15 -11.87
C ALA A 227 -9.88 3.34 -12.36
N LYS A 228 -10.44 3.21 -13.55
CA LYS A 228 -11.45 4.14 -14.10
C LYS A 228 -12.80 3.91 -13.44
N ALA A 229 -13.74 4.81 -13.68
CA ALA A 229 -15.11 4.66 -13.16
C ALA A 229 -15.87 3.46 -13.73
N ASP A 230 -15.54 3.04 -14.95
CA ASP A 230 -16.16 1.94 -15.68
C ASP A 230 -15.38 0.61 -15.60
N ASP A 231 -14.24 0.60 -14.88
CA ASP A 231 -13.49 -0.63 -14.64
C ASP A 231 -14.31 -1.60 -13.76
N PRO A 232 -14.31 -2.92 -14.06
CA PRO A 232 -15.02 -3.91 -13.27
C PRO A 232 -14.57 -3.95 -11.79
N MET A 233 -15.50 -3.72 -10.87
CA MET A 233 -15.26 -3.59 -9.42
C MET A 233 -14.90 -4.90 -8.69
N GLY A 234 -15.03 -6.06 -9.33
CA GLY A 234 -14.82 -7.36 -8.68
C GLY A 234 -15.82 -7.66 -7.56
N GLU A 235 -15.76 -8.88 -7.00
CA GLU A 235 -16.62 -9.29 -5.87
C GLU A 235 -16.02 -8.91 -4.50
N ALA A 236 -14.71 -8.61 -4.44
CA ALA A 236 -13.98 -8.27 -3.22
C ALA A 236 -13.14 -7.01 -3.39
N HIS A 237 -12.64 -6.47 -2.27
CA HIS A 237 -11.96 -5.18 -2.11
C HIS A 237 -10.78 -4.91 -3.04
N SER A 238 -10.19 -5.93 -3.67
CA SER A 238 -9.05 -5.80 -4.57
C SER A 238 -9.11 -6.74 -5.78
N SER A 239 -10.29 -7.27 -6.11
CA SER A 239 -10.43 -8.30 -7.15
C SER A 239 -11.01 -7.78 -8.47
N GLY A 240 -10.98 -6.46 -8.70
CA GLY A 240 -11.43 -5.85 -9.95
C GLY A 240 -10.46 -6.03 -11.11
N GLU A 241 -10.88 -5.62 -12.29
CA GLU A 241 -10.02 -5.50 -13.48
C GLU A 241 -9.65 -4.03 -13.66
N TYR A 242 -8.40 -3.67 -13.38
CA TYR A 242 -7.97 -2.28 -13.36
C TYR A 242 -7.21 -1.92 -14.65
N SER A 243 -7.51 -0.75 -15.21
CA SER A 243 -6.89 -0.25 -16.44
C SER A 243 -5.38 0.00 -16.31
N LEU A 244 -4.86 0.15 -15.08
CA LEU A 244 -3.43 0.09 -14.77
C LEU A 244 -3.21 -0.88 -13.62
N PHE A 245 -2.33 -1.86 -13.82
CA PHE A 245 -1.71 -2.64 -12.76
C PHE A 245 -0.29 -3.01 -13.17
N ILE A 246 0.69 -2.60 -12.36
CA ILE A 246 2.09 -2.99 -12.51
C ILE A 246 2.57 -3.40 -11.13
N ASP A 247 3.02 -4.63 -10.99
CA ASP A 247 3.66 -5.15 -9.79
C ASP A 247 5.13 -5.45 -10.06
N VAL A 248 5.93 -5.33 -9.00
CA VAL A 248 7.35 -5.67 -8.98
C VAL A 248 7.63 -6.36 -7.66
N ASP A 249 8.28 -7.51 -7.73
CA ASP A 249 8.71 -8.22 -6.54
C ASP A 249 10.04 -8.95 -6.72
N ASP A 250 10.53 -9.53 -5.62
CA ASP A 250 11.78 -10.29 -5.56
C ASP A 250 11.78 -11.58 -6.41
N GLU A 251 10.65 -12.01 -6.96
CA GLU A 251 10.50 -13.21 -7.79
C GLU A 251 10.26 -12.91 -9.28
N ASN A 252 9.77 -11.71 -9.60
CA ASN A 252 9.43 -11.27 -10.96
C ASN A 252 10.36 -10.20 -11.54
N THR A 253 11.30 -9.69 -10.73
CA THR A 253 12.33 -8.75 -11.19
C THR A 253 13.28 -9.45 -12.17
N GLN A 254 13.47 -8.87 -13.35
CA GLN A 254 14.30 -9.41 -14.43
C GLN A 254 15.77 -9.07 -14.24
N ALA A 255 16.65 -9.80 -14.93
CA ALA A 255 18.10 -9.66 -14.78
C ALA A 255 18.61 -8.26 -15.13
N ASP A 256 18.00 -7.60 -16.12
CA ASP A 256 18.35 -6.27 -16.61
C ASP A 256 17.63 -5.12 -15.86
N GLU A 257 16.82 -5.46 -14.85
CA GLU A 257 16.11 -4.50 -14.00
C GLU A 257 16.87 -4.19 -12.70
N ASN A 258 16.38 -3.20 -11.95
CA ASN A 258 16.98 -2.79 -10.68
C ASN A 258 16.54 -3.72 -9.54
N SER A 259 17.46 -4.08 -8.64
CA SER A 259 17.10 -4.88 -7.46
C SER A 259 16.20 -4.14 -6.45
N ASN A 260 16.00 -2.82 -6.62
CA ASN A 260 15.02 -2.05 -5.87
C ASN A 260 13.65 -2.08 -6.57
N PRO A 261 12.61 -2.67 -5.95
CA PRO A 261 11.29 -2.76 -6.55
C PRO A 261 10.70 -1.42 -6.98
N VAL A 262 10.94 -0.32 -6.26
CA VAL A 262 10.40 1.00 -6.63
C VAL A 262 11.09 1.57 -7.88
N ALA A 263 12.40 1.37 -8.02
CA ALA A 263 13.14 1.79 -9.21
C ALA A 263 12.69 0.99 -10.44
N THR A 264 12.50 -0.31 -10.30
CA THR A 264 11.96 -1.15 -11.37
C THR A 264 10.50 -0.82 -11.67
N LEU A 265 9.69 -0.47 -10.65
CA LEU A 265 8.32 0.00 -10.83
C LEU A 265 8.29 1.26 -11.70
N ARG A 266 9.21 2.21 -11.47
CA ARG A 266 9.38 3.39 -12.34
C ARG A 266 9.70 3.00 -13.78
N MET A 267 10.67 2.10 -13.98
CA MET A 267 11.06 1.64 -15.32
C MET A 267 9.88 1.02 -16.07
N ARG A 268 9.11 0.15 -15.41
CA ARG A 268 7.92 -0.48 -15.98
C ARG A 268 6.80 0.53 -16.21
N PHE A 269 6.61 1.49 -15.32
CA PHE A 269 5.65 2.58 -15.48
C PHE A 269 5.97 3.47 -16.69
N ASP A 270 7.25 3.81 -16.91
CA ASP A 270 7.71 4.53 -18.10
C ASP A 270 7.44 3.76 -19.39
N ALA A 271 7.76 2.46 -19.40
CA ALA A 271 7.50 1.59 -20.55
C ALA A 271 6.00 1.53 -20.85
N TRP A 272 5.16 1.34 -19.82
CA TRP A 272 3.70 1.35 -19.94
C TRP A 272 3.18 2.67 -20.52
N LYS A 273 3.66 3.83 -20.01
CA LYS A 273 3.31 5.15 -20.56
C LYS A 273 3.70 5.28 -22.03
N ALA A 274 4.90 4.86 -22.39
CA ALA A 274 5.40 4.93 -23.77
C ALA A 274 4.58 4.09 -24.76
N THR A 275 3.87 3.07 -24.27
CA THR A 275 2.96 2.23 -25.07
C THR A 275 1.50 2.76 -25.13
N GLY A 276 1.25 3.99 -24.70
CA GLY A 276 -0.09 4.60 -24.72
C GLY A 276 -0.91 4.33 -23.45
N GLY A 277 -0.26 3.98 -22.34
CA GLY A 277 -0.94 3.67 -21.07
C GLY A 277 -1.86 4.78 -20.55
N LEU A 278 -1.47 6.05 -20.72
CA LEU A 278 -2.32 7.18 -20.32
C LEU A 278 -3.62 7.26 -21.15
N ASP A 279 -3.57 6.90 -22.43
CA ASP A 279 -4.77 6.86 -23.29
C ASP A 279 -5.74 5.77 -22.80
N ALA A 280 -5.21 4.63 -22.34
CA ALA A 280 -6.03 3.55 -21.77
C ALA A 280 -6.75 3.96 -20.48
N LEU A 281 -6.20 4.94 -19.74
CA LEU A 281 -6.84 5.59 -18.58
C LEU A 281 -7.78 6.74 -18.96
N GLY A 282 -7.91 7.08 -20.25
CA GLY A 282 -8.66 8.27 -20.68
C GLY A 282 -7.98 9.59 -20.31
N LEU A 283 -6.69 9.55 -19.96
CA LEU A 283 -5.85 10.69 -19.60
C LEU A 283 -4.95 11.17 -20.75
N GLY A 284 -5.06 10.52 -21.91
CA GLY A 284 -4.39 10.94 -23.13
C GLY A 284 -4.71 12.39 -23.48
N THR A 285 -3.69 13.18 -23.79
CA THR A 285 -3.90 14.35 -24.63
C THR A 285 -4.33 13.79 -25.99
N GLY A 286 -5.58 13.96 -26.40
CA GLY A 286 -6.02 13.63 -27.76
C GLY A 286 -5.05 14.17 -28.82
N PRO A 287 -5.06 13.66 -30.05
CA PRO A 287 -4.02 13.98 -31.03
C PRO A 287 -3.88 15.52 -31.18
N PRO A 288 -2.64 16.01 -31.34
CA PRO A 288 -2.35 17.44 -31.46
C PRO A 288 -3.04 18.09 -32.66
#